data_AF-A0A268S4M3-F1
#
_entry.id   AF-A0A268S4M3-F1
#
_cell.length_a   1.000
_cell.length_b   1.000
_cell.length_c   1.000
_cell.angle_alpha   90.00
_cell.angle_beta   90.00
_cell.angle_gamma   90.00
#
_symmetry.space_group_name_H-M   'P 1'
#
loop_
_entity.id
_entity.type
_entity.pdbx_description
1 polymer ?
#
loop_
_entity_poly.entity_id
_entity_poly.type
_entity_poly.pdbx_seq_one_letter_code
_entity_poly.pdbx_strand_id
1 'polypeptide(L)'
;MITEHEQNKQTDIQPIQTAIAEVNITPAITETSNFQAVLQEIPRRVQEADNLLEDYRKNPETFLEKIDDTALDSQLKELAEVSNFVRDIEKSRKAIKTYMNDVRDRLIDTLDKRLEGASFHELERAQSDIKQLKKDVEADRRAKRWEEIRSTFEANVNRYPLLGEFTPELADFSRFKLLFPKLVSGAKSRKVKEADHTAVNETLYAWNTAVEIMKENEWGLSPQDLNQLLMMFKQSPSVELVQREGRQLKINAEARERAKQEAEARRIEQERQAKIAEQKRQEELARIQEQERQAKLKRDAEAIKQAEQQRKELEERSRQMAELERQRQAQYAAFGGQYKTIFRESFPQFIEYLFNNPNYHDVHSSPQTKASVIYDIMRQVERPDSVVTRETAKDPQRVLDLVRYILDA
;
A
#
# COMPACT_ATOMS: atom_id res chain seq x y z
N MET A 1 98.83 -4.34 21.78
CA MET A 1 97.84 -3.23 21.76
C MET A 1 96.48 -3.81 21.45
N ILE A 2 95.69 -4.15 22.47
CA ILE A 2 94.23 -3.90 22.50
C ILE A 2 93.93 -3.69 23.99
N THR A 3 93.69 -2.43 24.32
CA THR A 3 93.39 -1.93 25.66
C THR A 3 91.89 -2.06 25.91
N GLU A 4 91.55 -2.27 27.18
CA GLU A 4 90.27 -2.05 27.85
C GLU A 4 89.25 -1.17 27.10
N HIS A 5 88.01 -1.64 26.99
CA HIS A 5 86.77 -0.86 27.24
C HIS A 5 85.54 -1.68 26.84
N GLU A 6 85.04 -2.51 27.75
CA GLU A 6 83.59 -2.68 27.88
C GLU A 6 83.19 -2.15 29.26
N GLN A 7 83.10 -0.82 29.30
CA GLN A 7 82.41 -0.10 30.35
C GLN A 7 80.98 -0.65 30.46
N ASN A 8 80.74 -1.30 31.59
CA ASN A 8 79.52 -1.31 32.37
C ASN A 8 78.48 -0.27 31.87
N LYS A 9 77.67 -0.64 30.88
CA LYS A 9 76.44 0.10 30.56
C LYS A 9 75.42 -0.26 31.63
N GLN A 10 75.56 0.40 32.79
CA GLN A 10 74.46 0.59 33.71
C GLN A 10 73.34 1.24 32.90
N THR A 11 72.35 0.43 32.53
CA THR A 11 71.07 0.94 32.09
C THR A 11 70.44 1.52 33.35
N ASP A 12 70.63 2.82 33.55
CA ASP A 12 70.01 3.54 34.66
C ASP A 12 68.50 3.36 34.52
N ILE A 13 67.95 2.46 35.34
CA ILE A 13 66.51 2.35 35.51
C ILE A 13 66.09 3.67 36.16
N GLN A 14 65.47 4.54 35.37
CA GLN A 14 65.04 5.83 35.86
C GLN A 14 64.00 5.65 36.96
N PRO A 15 64.09 6.44 38.04
CA PRO A 15 63.11 6.42 39.10
C PRO A 15 61.72 6.78 38.54
N ILE A 16 60.69 6.05 38.98
CA ILE A 16 59.32 6.34 38.59
C ILE A 16 58.75 7.30 39.63
N GLN A 17 58.48 8.53 39.20
CA GLN A 17 57.75 9.50 40.00
C GLN A 17 56.31 9.61 39.50
N THR A 18 55.37 9.39 40.41
CA THR A 18 53.94 9.59 40.17
C THR A 18 53.38 10.61 41.15
N ALA A 19 52.12 11.01 40.95
CA ALA A 19 51.42 11.87 41.91
C ALA A 19 51.19 11.20 43.30
N ILE A 20 51.45 9.89 43.41
CA ILE A 20 51.10 9.07 44.58
C ILE A 20 52.36 8.53 45.28
N ALA A 21 53.41 8.20 44.53
CA ALA A 21 54.65 7.64 45.07
C ALA A 21 55.86 7.92 44.16
N GLU A 22 57.03 7.94 44.78
CA GLU A 22 58.35 7.85 44.13
C GLU A 22 58.91 6.44 44.36
N VAL A 23 59.27 5.76 43.27
CA VAL A 23 59.79 4.38 43.32
C VAL A 23 61.19 4.36 42.72
N ASN A 24 62.18 4.12 43.58
CA ASN A 24 63.60 4.04 43.24
C ASN A 24 64.06 2.60 43.36
N ILE A 25 64.38 1.96 42.23
CA ILE A 25 64.93 0.60 42.18
C ILE A 25 66.35 0.69 41.65
N THR A 26 67.34 0.40 42.49
CA THR A 26 68.74 0.29 42.08
C THR A 26 69.11 -1.19 41.97
N PRO A 27 69.01 -1.82 40.79
CA PRO A 27 69.48 -3.19 40.63
C PRO A 27 71.01 -3.20 40.61
N ALA A 28 71.63 -3.82 41.61
CA ALA A 28 73.05 -4.14 41.59
C ALA A 28 73.21 -5.65 41.45
N ILE A 29 73.87 -6.11 40.38
CA ILE A 29 74.29 -7.49 40.23
C ILE A 29 75.79 -7.52 40.58
N THR A 30 76.14 -8.25 41.63
CA THR A 30 77.53 -8.57 41.93
C THR A 30 77.80 -9.99 41.50
N GLU A 31 78.75 -10.17 40.59
CA GLU A 31 79.16 -11.49 40.16
C GLU A 31 79.81 -12.24 41.32
N THR A 32 79.47 -13.53 41.45
CA THR A 32 80.11 -14.37 42.45
C THR A 32 81.49 -14.80 41.97
N SER A 33 82.39 -15.09 42.91
CA SER A 33 83.73 -15.63 42.62
C SER A 33 83.66 -16.91 41.77
N ASN A 34 82.65 -17.76 42.01
CA ASN A 34 82.43 -18.98 41.24
C ASN A 34 82.04 -18.70 39.80
N PHE A 35 81.18 -17.70 39.56
CA PHE A 35 80.81 -17.30 38.20
C PHE A 35 82.03 -16.77 37.43
N GLN A 36 82.85 -15.95 38.07
CA GLN A 36 84.09 -15.43 37.49
C GLN A 36 85.11 -16.55 37.20
N ALA A 37 85.25 -17.51 38.11
CA ALA A 37 86.13 -18.67 37.89
C ALA A 37 85.68 -19.52 36.69
N VAL A 38 84.38 -19.78 36.56
CA VAL A 38 83.85 -20.55 35.42
C VAL A 38 84.01 -19.79 34.10
N LEU A 39 83.87 -18.46 34.10
CA LEU A 39 84.12 -17.65 32.90
C LEU A 39 85.56 -17.77 32.40
N GLN A 40 86.53 -17.92 33.29
CA GLN A 40 87.94 -18.16 32.92
C GLN A 40 88.18 -19.61 32.49
N GLU A 41 87.44 -20.55 33.08
CA GLU A 41 87.60 -21.98 32.83
C GLU A 41 87.04 -22.43 31.49
N ILE A 42 85.90 -21.86 31.05
CA ILE A 42 85.27 -22.17 29.76
C ILE A 42 86.27 -22.13 28.58
N PRO A 43 86.99 -21.03 28.30
CA PRO A 43 87.90 -20.97 27.16
C PRO A 43 89.06 -21.95 27.31
N ARG A 44 89.56 -22.18 28.54
CA ARG A 44 90.63 -23.15 28.80
C ARG A 44 90.19 -24.57 28.44
N ARG A 45 89.00 -24.98 28.91
CA ARG A 45 88.46 -26.32 28.65
C ARG A 45 88.11 -26.54 27.18
N VAL A 46 87.62 -25.50 26.51
CA VAL A 46 87.39 -25.55 25.06
C VAL A 46 88.72 -25.76 24.32
N GLN A 47 89.77 -25.02 24.69
CA GLN A 47 91.08 -25.17 24.06
C GLN A 47 91.71 -26.55 24.32
N GLU A 48 91.56 -27.09 25.54
CA GLU A 48 92.02 -28.44 25.87
C GLU A 48 91.31 -29.51 25.03
N ALA A 49 89.99 -29.40 24.89
CA ALA A 49 89.20 -30.29 24.05
C ALA A 49 89.60 -30.19 22.57
N ASP A 50 89.79 -28.98 22.05
CA ASP A 50 90.20 -28.75 20.66
C ASP A 50 91.59 -29.33 20.37
N ASN A 51 92.56 -29.13 21.28
CA ASN A 51 93.90 -29.71 21.16
C ASN A 51 93.86 -31.25 21.13
N LEU A 52 93.08 -31.86 22.03
CA LEU A 52 92.94 -33.31 22.11
C LEU A 52 92.33 -33.88 20.82
N LEU A 53 91.31 -33.21 20.27
CA LEU A 53 90.70 -33.58 18.99
C LEU A 53 91.68 -33.39 17.82
N GLU A 54 92.50 -32.34 17.85
CA GLU A 54 93.49 -32.07 16.81
C GLU A 54 94.64 -33.09 16.82
N ASP A 55 95.13 -33.48 18.00
CA ASP A 55 96.18 -34.49 18.16
C ASP A 55 95.73 -35.85 17.62
N TYR A 56 94.50 -36.26 17.91
CA TYR A 56 93.91 -37.47 17.34
C TYR A 56 93.81 -37.39 15.80
N ARG A 57 93.36 -36.24 15.25
CA ARG A 57 93.24 -36.05 13.80
C ARG A 57 94.58 -36.07 13.08
N LYS A 58 95.65 -35.56 13.71
CA LYS A 58 96.99 -35.48 13.11
C LYS A 58 97.70 -36.82 13.10
N ASN A 59 97.70 -37.56 14.22
CA ASN A 59 98.39 -38.85 14.32
C ASN A 59 97.61 -39.85 15.21
N PRO A 60 96.63 -40.58 14.62
CA PRO A 60 95.77 -41.49 15.38
C PRO A 60 96.52 -42.61 16.10
N GLU A 61 97.53 -43.22 15.47
CA GLU A 61 98.25 -44.37 16.04
C GLU A 61 99.00 -44.00 17.32
N THR A 62 99.72 -42.87 17.32
CA THR A 62 100.47 -42.39 18.50
C THR A 62 99.55 -41.86 19.59
N PHE A 63 98.36 -41.36 19.22
CA PHE A 63 97.35 -40.94 20.18
C PHE A 63 96.80 -42.14 20.96
N LEU A 64 96.43 -43.22 20.26
CA LEU A 64 95.90 -44.45 20.86
C LEU A 64 96.89 -45.16 21.79
N GLU A 65 98.20 -44.98 21.57
CA GLU A 65 99.24 -45.51 22.47
C GLU A 65 99.42 -44.69 23.76
N LYS A 66 99.01 -43.42 23.76
CA LYS A 66 99.29 -42.46 24.84
C LYS A 66 98.08 -42.09 25.69
N ILE A 67 96.90 -42.07 25.09
CA ILE A 67 95.66 -41.65 25.75
C ILE A 67 94.80 -42.88 26.00
N ASP A 68 94.38 -43.07 27.25
CA ASP A 68 93.46 -44.12 27.65
C ASP A 68 92.03 -43.59 27.88
N ASP A 69 91.08 -44.50 28.01
CA ASP A 69 89.68 -44.16 28.27
C ASP A 69 89.51 -43.36 29.57
N THR A 70 90.34 -43.62 30.59
CA THR A 70 90.32 -42.89 31.86
C THR A 70 90.59 -41.39 31.67
N ALA A 71 91.58 -41.03 30.83
CA ALA A 71 91.90 -39.65 30.54
C ALA A 71 90.78 -38.95 29.75
N LEU A 72 90.15 -39.64 28.79
CA LEU A 72 89.00 -39.13 28.05
C LEU A 72 87.78 -38.93 28.95
N ASP A 73 87.48 -39.89 29.82
CA ASP A 73 86.39 -39.79 30.79
C ASP A 73 86.61 -38.63 31.78
N SER A 74 87.86 -38.39 32.18
CA SER A 74 88.21 -37.24 33.02
C SER A 74 87.93 -35.91 32.29
N GLN A 75 88.32 -35.79 31.02
CA GLN A 75 88.06 -34.59 30.22
C GLN A 75 86.56 -34.37 29.99
N LEU A 76 85.81 -35.44 29.69
CA LEU A 76 84.36 -35.38 29.56
C LEU A 76 83.68 -34.94 30.86
N LYS A 77 84.16 -35.40 32.01
CA LYS A 77 83.65 -35.00 33.32
C LYS A 77 83.90 -33.51 33.58
N GLU A 78 85.09 -33.01 33.30
CA GLU A 78 85.44 -31.59 33.47
C GLU A 78 84.60 -30.68 32.56
N LEU A 79 84.38 -31.08 31.30
CA LEU A 79 83.45 -30.38 30.40
C LEU A 79 82.00 -30.42 30.90
N ALA A 80 81.57 -31.56 31.45
CA ALA A 80 80.22 -31.70 32.01
C ALA A 80 80.01 -30.83 33.26
N GLU A 81 81.03 -30.62 34.09
CA GLU A 81 80.97 -29.72 35.25
C GLU A 81 80.74 -28.26 34.83
N VAL A 82 81.46 -27.79 33.81
CA VAL A 82 81.24 -26.46 33.22
C VAL A 82 79.85 -26.35 32.58
N SER A 83 79.40 -27.40 31.89
CA SER A 83 78.06 -27.45 31.28
C SER A 83 76.94 -27.41 32.34
N ASN A 84 77.12 -28.09 33.47
CA ASN A 84 76.16 -28.06 34.58
C ASN A 84 76.03 -26.67 35.19
N PHE A 85 77.13 -25.91 35.26
CA PHE A 85 77.10 -24.53 35.72
C PHE A 85 76.24 -23.61 34.83
N VAL A 86 76.18 -23.86 33.52
CA VAL A 86 75.29 -23.13 32.60
C VAL A 86 73.81 -23.31 32.97
N ARG A 87 73.41 -24.51 33.42
CA ARG A 87 72.04 -24.74 33.94
C ARG A 87 71.77 -23.95 35.22
N ASP A 88 72.78 -23.76 36.06
CA ASP A 88 72.64 -22.95 37.27
C ASP A 88 72.54 -21.44 36.95
N ILE A 89 73.14 -20.97 35.86
CA ILE A 89 72.91 -19.62 35.31
C ILE A 89 71.43 -19.47 34.90
N GLU A 90 70.84 -20.45 34.21
CA GLU A 90 69.42 -20.40 33.82
C GLU A 90 68.48 -20.36 35.04
N LYS A 91 68.75 -21.19 36.06
CA LYS A 91 68.00 -21.13 37.33
C LYS A 91 68.14 -19.77 38.00
N SER A 92 69.35 -19.21 38.02
CA SER A 92 69.61 -17.90 38.61
C SER A 92 68.85 -16.79 37.87
N ARG A 93 68.80 -16.83 36.53
CA ARG A 93 67.98 -15.90 35.72
C ARG A 93 66.50 -15.98 36.09
N LYS A 94 65.96 -17.19 36.27
CA LYS A 94 64.57 -17.38 36.70
C LYS A 94 64.33 -16.82 38.11
N ALA A 95 65.25 -17.06 39.05
CA ALA A 95 65.14 -16.55 40.41
C ALA A 95 65.17 -15.02 40.48
N ILE A 96 66.06 -14.36 39.71
CA ILE A 96 66.11 -12.90 39.61
C ILE A 96 64.78 -12.35 39.10
N LYS A 97 64.21 -12.96 38.04
CA LYS A 97 62.92 -12.55 37.49
C LYS A 97 61.79 -12.67 38.51
N THR A 98 61.72 -13.79 39.24
CA THR A 98 60.73 -14.00 40.29
C THR A 98 60.87 -12.94 41.38
N TYR A 99 62.09 -12.69 41.87
CA TYR A 99 62.35 -11.67 42.89
C TYR A 99 61.87 -10.28 42.46
N MET A 100 62.18 -9.85 41.23
CA MET A 100 61.74 -8.53 40.75
C MET A 100 60.21 -8.42 40.62
N ASN A 101 59.54 -9.49 40.20
CA ASN A 101 58.06 -9.53 40.17
C ASN A 101 57.48 -9.43 41.59
N ASP A 102 58.05 -10.16 42.55
CA ASP A 102 57.60 -10.12 43.94
C ASP A 102 57.78 -8.72 44.56
N VAL A 103 58.89 -8.03 44.25
CA VAL A 103 59.11 -6.64 44.69
C VAL A 103 58.05 -5.71 44.10
N ARG A 104 57.74 -5.83 42.80
CA ARG A 104 56.67 -5.07 42.15
C ARG A 104 55.32 -5.30 42.85
N ASP A 105 54.96 -6.56 43.05
CA ASP A 105 53.65 -6.93 43.59
C ASP A 105 53.49 -6.46 45.05
N ARG A 106 54.56 -6.51 45.85
CA ARG A 106 54.58 -5.95 47.21
C ARG A 106 54.41 -4.44 47.25
N LEU A 107 55.03 -3.71 46.31
CA LEU A 107 54.88 -2.25 46.24
C LEU A 107 53.43 -1.86 45.91
N ILE A 108 52.79 -2.57 44.98
CA ILE A 108 51.37 -2.35 44.62
C ILE A 108 50.48 -2.71 45.81
N ASP A 109 50.64 -3.89 46.40
CA ASP A 109 49.86 -4.36 47.55
C ASP A 109 49.98 -3.41 48.76
N THR A 110 51.13 -2.77 48.95
CA THR A 110 51.32 -1.76 50.00
C THR A 110 50.47 -0.51 49.75
N LEU A 111 50.38 -0.06 48.49
CA LEU A 111 49.55 1.09 48.12
C LEU A 111 48.06 0.74 48.25
N ASP A 112 47.65 -0.44 47.78
CA ASP A 112 46.27 -0.91 47.87
C ASP A 112 45.83 -1.08 49.33
N LYS A 113 46.64 -1.71 50.18
CA LYS A 113 46.36 -1.82 51.62
C LYS A 113 46.27 -0.47 52.31
N ARG A 114 47.04 0.53 51.87
CA ARG A 114 46.92 1.90 52.41
C ARG A 114 45.62 2.56 51.98
N LEU A 115 45.16 2.33 50.75
CA LEU A 115 43.86 2.82 50.27
C LEU A 115 42.70 2.12 50.98
N GLU A 116 42.78 0.80 51.15
CA GLU A 116 41.81 0.01 51.92
C GLU A 116 41.77 0.46 53.39
N GLY A 117 42.94 0.61 54.03
CA GLY A 117 43.06 1.09 55.41
C GLY A 117 42.61 2.54 55.61
N ALA A 118 42.61 3.34 54.55
CA ALA A 118 42.01 4.68 54.53
C ALA A 118 40.50 4.66 54.24
N SER A 119 39.87 3.49 54.23
CA SER A 119 38.43 3.32 53.98
C SER A 119 37.97 3.88 52.63
N PHE A 120 38.80 3.81 51.58
CA PHE A 120 38.45 4.35 50.27
C PHE A 120 37.13 3.78 49.72
N HIS A 121 36.88 2.49 49.90
CA HIS A 121 35.61 1.87 49.50
C HIS A 121 34.40 2.37 50.30
N GLU A 122 34.60 2.75 51.57
CA GLU A 122 33.53 3.37 52.36
C GLU A 122 33.24 4.79 51.86
N LEU A 123 34.25 5.53 51.42
CA LEU A 123 34.08 6.83 50.78
C LEU A 123 33.25 6.72 49.48
N GLU A 124 33.54 5.73 48.62
CA GLU A 124 32.79 5.50 47.39
C GLU A 124 31.32 5.17 47.68
N ARG A 125 31.06 4.29 48.66
CA ARG A 125 29.71 3.97 49.12
C ARG A 125 29.00 5.20 49.69
N ALA A 126 29.64 5.92 50.61
CA ALA A 126 29.10 7.13 51.20
C ALA A 126 28.77 8.20 50.15
N GLN A 127 29.59 8.35 49.11
CA GLN A 127 29.30 9.26 48.01
C GLN A 127 28.05 8.84 47.23
N SER A 128 27.87 7.54 46.98
CA SER A 128 26.65 6.99 46.36
C SER A 128 25.43 7.23 47.25
N ASP A 129 25.54 6.92 48.54
CA ASP A 129 24.47 7.07 49.52
C ASP A 129 24.04 8.54 49.67
N ILE A 130 24.98 9.48 49.71
CA ILE A 130 24.69 10.92 49.75
C ILE A 130 23.97 11.39 48.47
N LYS A 131 24.35 10.87 47.29
CA LYS A 131 23.66 11.18 46.04
C LYS A 131 22.21 10.68 46.07
N GLN A 132 21.98 9.49 46.62
CA GLN A 132 20.64 8.93 46.76
C GLN A 132 19.81 9.71 47.79
N LEU A 133 20.37 9.96 48.97
CA LEU A 133 19.75 10.76 50.02
C LEU A 133 19.34 12.15 49.52
N LYS A 134 20.16 12.79 48.67
CA LYS A 134 19.79 14.07 48.06
C LYS A 134 18.49 13.97 47.23
N LYS A 135 18.34 12.91 46.42
CA LYS A 135 17.13 12.69 45.61
C LYS A 135 15.92 12.41 46.50
N ASP A 136 16.09 11.57 47.52
CA ASP A 136 15.02 11.20 48.44
C ASP A 136 14.52 12.42 49.22
N VAL A 137 15.44 13.23 49.76
CA VAL A 137 15.11 14.48 50.45
C VAL A 137 14.38 15.47 49.54
N GLU A 138 14.74 15.57 48.26
CA GLU A 138 14.01 16.41 47.30
C GLU A 138 12.60 15.87 47.01
N ALA A 139 12.45 14.55 46.90
CA ALA A 139 11.16 13.89 46.69
C ALA A 139 10.25 14.05 47.91
N ASP A 140 10.74 13.79 49.12
CA ASP A 140 9.99 13.93 50.38
C ASP A 140 9.51 15.36 50.59
N ARG A 141 10.39 16.35 50.32
CA ARG A 141 9.99 17.76 50.39
C ARG A 141 8.89 18.09 49.39
N ARG A 142 8.95 17.54 48.17
CA ARG A 142 7.89 17.73 47.16
C ARG A 142 6.59 17.07 47.62
N ALA A 143 6.65 15.85 48.17
CA ALA A 143 5.50 15.13 48.69
C ALA A 143 4.82 15.91 49.83
N LYS A 144 5.60 16.42 50.79
CA LYS A 144 5.08 17.25 51.88
C LYS A 144 4.36 18.51 51.38
N ARG A 145 4.96 19.22 50.41
CA ARG A 145 4.35 20.42 49.81
C ARG A 145 3.09 20.11 49.02
N TRP A 146 3.05 18.97 48.35
CA TRP A 146 1.82 18.50 47.73
C TRP A 146 0.74 18.20 48.76
N GLU A 147 1.09 17.60 49.90
CA GLU A 147 0.14 17.33 50.97
C GLU A 147 -0.43 18.62 51.59
N GLU A 148 0.39 19.68 51.73
CA GLU A 148 -0.06 21.00 52.17
C GLU A 148 -1.15 21.59 51.22
N ILE A 149 -1.01 21.40 49.91
CA ILE A 149 -1.98 21.87 48.89
C ILE A 149 -3.21 20.96 48.79
N ARG A 150 -3.08 19.69 49.19
CA ARG A 150 -4.13 18.67 49.04
C ARG A 150 -5.46 19.09 49.66
N SER A 151 -5.42 19.66 50.87
CA SER A 151 -6.62 20.12 51.57
C SER A 151 -7.39 21.17 50.76
N THR A 152 -6.68 22.10 50.12
CA THR A 152 -7.28 23.11 49.23
C THR A 152 -7.88 22.48 47.98
N PHE A 153 -7.15 21.55 47.36
CA PHE A 153 -7.67 20.83 46.19
C PHE A 153 -8.96 20.08 46.52
N GLU A 154 -8.96 19.26 47.58
CA GLU A 154 -10.13 18.48 48.00
C GLU A 154 -11.31 19.37 48.41
N ALA A 155 -11.06 20.49 49.10
CA ALA A 155 -12.10 21.46 49.43
C ALA A 155 -12.77 22.06 48.17
N ASN A 156 -12.00 22.34 47.12
CA ASN A 156 -12.56 22.87 45.87
C ASN A 156 -13.26 21.78 45.05
N VAL A 157 -12.74 20.56 45.01
CA VAL A 157 -13.46 19.44 44.38
C VAL A 157 -14.83 19.23 45.02
N ASN A 158 -14.92 19.29 46.35
CA ASN A 158 -16.19 19.22 47.07
C ASN A 158 -17.10 20.43 46.80
N ARG A 159 -16.53 21.62 46.58
CA ARG A 159 -17.27 22.84 46.21
C ARG A 159 -17.84 22.78 44.79
N TYR A 160 -17.20 22.04 43.89
CA TYR A 160 -17.53 21.96 42.47
C TYR A 160 -17.93 20.53 42.07
N PRO A 161 -19.14 20.07 42.47
CA PRO A 161 -19.56 18.67 42.30
C PRO A 161 -19.62 18.21 40.84
N LEU A 162 -19.81 19.13 39.89
CA LEU A 162 -19.83 18.81 38.46
C LEU A 162 -18.52 18.23 37.96
N LEU A 163 -17.38 18.58 38.59
CA LEU A 163 -16.10 17.96 38.29
C LEU A 163 -16.11 16.48 38.61
N GLY A 164 -16.68 16.08 39.77
CA GLY A 164 -16.80 14.67 40.14
C GLY A 164 -17.75 13.89 39.23
N GLU A 165 -18.83 14.52 38.76
CA GLU A 165 -19.86 13.88 37.94
C GLU A 165 -19.44 13.70 36.46
N PHE A 166 -18.88 14.75 35.84
CA PHE A 166 -18.62 14.77 34.40
C PHE A 166 -17.15 14.49 34.04
N THR A 167 -16.24 14.87 34.93
CA THR A 167 -14.78 14.76 34.71
C THR A 167 -14.06 14.20 35.95
N PRO A 168 -14.43 12.99 36.42
CA PRO A 168 -13.89 12.42 37.67
C PRO A 168 -12.37 12.32 37.66
N GLU A 169 -11.74 12.12 36.49
CA GLU A 169 -10.29 12.16 36.35
C GLU A 169 -9.65 13.52 36.68
N LEU A 170 -10.36 14.64 36.50
CA LEU A 170 -9.89 15.97 36.89
C LEU A 170 -10.13 16.28 38.38
N ALA A 171 -11.06 15.56 39.00
CA ALA A 171 -11.27 15.56 40.45
C ALA A 171 -10.23 14.70 41.21
N ASP A 172 -9.38 13.93 40.52
CA ASP A 172 -8.29 13.17 41.12
C ASP A 172 -7.04 14.05 41.35
N PHE A 173 -6.61 14.11 42.61
CA PHE A 173 -5.42 14.87 43.00
C PHE A 173 -4.14 14.36 42.32
N SER A 174 -4.04 13.06 42.02
CA SER A 174 -2.88 12.49 41.32
C SER A 174 -2.79 13.02 39.90
N ARG A 175 -3.92 13.12 39.19
CA ARG A 175 -3.99 13.74 37.85
C ARG A 175 -3.64 15.21 37.90
N PHE A 176 -4.11 15.94 38.92
CA PHE A 176 -3.75 17.35 39.11
C PHE A 176 -2.23 17.56 39.24
N LYS A 177 -1.55 16.73 40.05
CA LYS A 177 -0.07 16.79 40.19
C LYS A 177 0.66 16.60 38.86
N LEU A 178 0.14 15.73 37.99
CA LEU A 178 0.71 15.47 36.67
C LEU A 178 0.51 16.62 35.69
N LEU A 179 -0.61 17.32 35.77
CA LEU A 179 -0.90 18.50 34.94
C LEU A 179 -0.09 19.73 35.40
N PHE A 180 0.22 19.84 36.69
CA PHE A 180 0.92 20.99 37.27
C PHE A 180 2.22 20.62 38.01
N PRO A 181 3.20 19.97 37.35
CA PRO A 181 4.41 19.45 38.01
C PRO A 181 5.32 20.57 38.56
N LYS A 182 5.15 21.81 38.08
CA LYS A 182 5.96 22.98 38.48
C LYS A 182 5.34 23.79 39.62
N LEU A 183 4.10 23.50 40.02
CA LEU A 183 3.41 24.25 41.08
C LEU A 183 4.22 24.18 42.39
N VAL A 184 4.70 22.98 42.73
CA VAL A 184 5.62 22.77 43.85
C VAL A 184 6.98 22.26 43.36
N SER A 185 8.03 22.56 44.11
CA SER A 185 9.39 22.04 43.84
C SER A 185 9.94 21.30 45.06
N GLY A 186 11.07 20.60 44.91
CA GLY A 186 11.82 19.94 46.00
C GLY A 186 12.85 20.86 46.69
N ALA A 187 13.06 22.07 46.18
CA ALA A 187 14.10 22.99 46.65
C ALA A 187 13.91 23.40 48.13
N LYS A 188 14.98 23.43 48.94
CA LYS A 188 14.89 23.77 50.38
C LYS A 188 14.22 25.13 50.64
N SER A 189 14.53 26.14 49.82
CA SER A 189 14.02 27.51 49.95
C SER A 189 12.56 27.68 49.55
N ARG A 190 11.99 26.74 48.76
CA ARG A 190 10.59 26.78 48.37
C ARG A 190 9.69 26.43 49.55
N LYS A 191 8.71 27.26 49.85
CA LYS A 191 7.60 26.97 50.78
C LYS A 191 6.30 27.13 50.03
N VAL A 192 5.25 26.38 50.37
CA VAL A 192 3.90 26.64 49.85
C VAL A 192 3.47 28.02 50.35
N LYS A 193 2.94 28.84 49.44
CA LYS A 193 2.47 30.20 49.71
C LYS A 193 1.00 30.32 49.34
N GLU A 194 0.36 31.38 49.79
CA GLU A 194 -1.03 31.68 49.42
C GLU A 194 -1.26 31.67 47.90
N ALA A 195 -0.30 32.20 47.12
CA ALA A 195 -0.36 32.19 45.66
C ALA A 195 -0.51 30.78 45.05
N ASP A 196 0.02 29.74 45.72
CA ASP A 196 -0.12 28.35 45.25
C ASP A 196 -1.54 27.84 45.49
N HIS A 197 -2.13 28.19 46.63
CA HIS A 197 -3.52 27.88 46.96
C HIS A 197 -4.47 28.63 46.02
N THR A 198 -4.21 29.92 45.76
CA THR A 198 -4.92 30.71 44.75
C THR A 198 -4.87 30.05 43.38
N ALA A 199 -3.70 29.60 42.93
CA ALA A 199 -3.57 28.92 41.64
C ALA A 199 -4.42 27.63 41.57
N VAL A 200 -4.49 26.84 42.65
CA VAL A 200 -5.37 25.66 42.72
C VAL A 200 -6.85 26.05 42.65
N ASN A 201 -7.25 27.06 43.42
CA ASN A 201 -8.64 27.56 43.44
C ASN A 201 -9.07 28.04 42.06
N GLU A 202 -8.26 28.91 41.42
CA GLU A 202 -8.53 29.47 40.10
C GLU A 202 -8.59 28.37 39.02
N THR A 203 -7.70 27.39 39.10
CA THR A 203 -7.69 26.27 38.15
C THR A 203 -8.95 25.42 38.25
N LEU A 204 -9.34 25.01 39.46
CA LEU A 204 -10.53 24.18 39.67
C LEU A 204 -11.81 24.95 39.37
N TYR A 205 -11.86 26.24 39.70
CA TYR A 205 -12.95 27.12 39.30
C TYR A 205 -13.08 27.19 37.77
N ALA A 206 -11.98 27.43 37.05
CA ALA A 206 -11.99 27.47 35.59
C ALA A 206 -12.44 26.14 34.98
N TRP A 207 -12.00 25.00 35.53
CA TRP A 207 -12.47 23.70 35.08
C TRP A 207 -13.97 23.50 35.32
N ASN A 208 -14.47 23.92 36.48
CA ASN A 208 -15.90 23.85 36.77
C ASN A 208 -16.70 24.73 35.80
N THR A 209 -16.25 25.96 35.55
CA THR A 209 -16.89 26.85 34.57
C THR A 209 -16.91 26.24 33.17
N ALA A 210 -15.84 25.58 32.75
CA ALA A 210 -15.81 24.87 31.46
C ALA A 210 -16.84 23.73 31.42
N VAL A 211 -16.98 22.96 32.51
CA VAL A 211 -17.99 21.91 32.64
C VAL A 211 -19.41 22.48 32.65
N GLU A 212 -19.64 23.61 33.32
CA GLU A 212 -20.94 24.31 33.31
C GLU A 212 -21.34 24.73 31.90
N ILE A 213 -20.42 25.35 31.14
CA ILE A 213 -20.66 25.74 29.75
C ILE A 213 -21.05 24.52 28.89
N MET A 214 -20.35 23.39 29.06
CA MET A 214 -20.69 22.14 28.36
C MET A 214 -22.03 21.57 28.81
N LYS A 215 -22.32 21.59 30.11
CA LYS A 215 -23.58 21.07 30.68
C LYS A 215 -24.79 21.89 30.23
N GLU A 216 -24.68 23.21 30.22
CA GLU A 216 -25.70 24.12 29.71
C GLU A 216 -25.86 23.98 28.19
N ASN A 217 -24.88 23.37 27.52
CA ASN A 217 -24.82 23.18 26.08
C ASN A 217 -25.06 24.51 25.35
N GLU A 218 -24.27 25.53 25.69
CA GLU A 218 -24.43 26.91 25.22
C GLU A 218 -24.56 27.01 23.68
N TRP A 219 -23.92 26.11 22.94
CA TRP A 219 -23.96 26.08 21.47
C TRP A 219 -25.06 25.21 20.86
N GLY A 220 -25.87 24.53 21.68
CA GLY A 220 -26.89 23.61 21.20
C GLY A 220 -26.29 22.49 20.33
N LEU A 221 -25.23 21.85 20.82
CA LEU A 221 -24.55 20.72 20.20
C LEU A 221 -25.39 19.45 20.33
N SER A 222 -25.19 18.52 19.40
CA SER A 222 -25.73 17.16 19.51
C SER A 222 -25.01 16.40 20.65
N PRO A 223 -25.61 15.32 21.20
CA PRO A 223 -24.93 14.50 22.22
C PRO A 223 -23.57 13.94 21.76
N GLN A 224 -23.43 13.66 20.46
CA GLN A 224 -22.18 13.16 19.90
C GLN A 224 -21.09 14.25 19.90
N ASP A 225 -21.41 15.45 19.40
CA ASP A 225 -20.47 16.57 19.36
C ASP A 225 -20.13 17.06 20.77
N LEU A 226 -21.11 17.03 21.69
CA LEU A 226 -20.88 17.38 23.09
C LEU A 226 -19.92 16.38 23.77
N ASN A 227 -20.08 15.08 23.51
CA ASN A 227 -19.13 14.07 23.99
C ASN A 227 -17.73 14.26 23.39
N GLN A 228 -17.64 14.66 22.11
CA GLN A 228 -16.37 15.01 21.50
C GLN A 228 -15.70 16.19 22.20
N LEU A 229 -16.46 17.26 22.48
CA LEU A 229 -15.98 18.43 23.21
C LEU A 229 -15.49 18.04 24.62
N LEU A 230 -16.26 17.21 25.31
CA LEU A 230 -15.89 16.69 26.63
C LEU A 230 -14.57 15.90 26.56
N MET A 231 -14.40 15.00 25.59
CA MET A 231 -13.14 14.27 25.43
C MET A 231 -11.94 15.19 25.20
N MET A 232 -12.10 16.24 24.39
CA MET A 232 -11.02 17.23 24.15
C MET A 232 -10.68 17.99 25.44
N PHE A 233 -11.70 18.39 26.20
CA PHE A 233 -11.51 19.05 27.49
C PHE A 233 -10.78 18.17 28.51
N LYS A 234 -11.13 16.88 28.60
CA LYS A 234 -10.45 15.93 29.51
C LYS A 234 -8.95 15.79 29.22
N GLN A 235 -8.56 15.94 27.96
CA GLN A 235 -7.15 15.90 27.54
C GLN A 235 -6.42 17.20 27.85
N SER A 236 -7.07 18.35 27.59
CA SER A 236 -6.50 19.68 27.81
C SER A 236 -7.54 20.60 28.48
N PRO A 237 -7.65 20.56 29.82
CA PRO A 237 -8.67 21.29 30.54
C PRO A 237 -8.46 22.81 30.46
N SER A 238 -9.35 23.51 29.72
CA SER A 238 -9.33 24.96 29.57
C SER A 238 -10.72 25.46 29.16
N VAL A 239 -11.10 26.62 29.71
CA VAL A 239 -12.35 27.31 29.34
C VAL A 239 -12.27 27.79 27.89
N GLU A 240 -11.12 28.34 27.49
CA GLU A 240 -10.88 28.85 26.15
C GLU A 240 -10.99 27.74 25.10
N LEU A 241 -10.49 26.54 25.41
CA LEU A 241 -10.65 25.38 24.53
C LEU A 241 -12.12 25.04 24.37
N VAL A 242 -12.87 24.94 25.46
CA VAL A 242 -14.30 24.62 25.43
C VAL A 242 -15.07 25.66 24.60
N GLN A 243 -14.78 26.94 24.79
CA GLN A 243 -15.41 28.01 24.03
C GLN A 243 -15.10 27.98 22.53
N ARG A 244 -13.83 27.78 22.18
CA ARG A 244 -13.39 27.76 20.78
C ARG A 244 -13.93 26.54 20.05
N GLU A 245 -13.73 25.36 20.62
CA GLU A 245 -14.09 24.09 19.99
C GLU A 245 -15.61 23.88 19.99
N GLY A 246 -16.31 24.33 21.04
CA GLY A 246 -17.78 24.29 21.08
C GLY A 246 -18.40 25.08 19.93
N ARG A 247 -17.93 26.32 19.69
CA ARG A 247 -18.35 27.12 18.54
C ARG A 247 -18.03 26.44 17.22
N GLN A 248 -16.83 25.87 17.08
CA GLN A 248 -16.41 25.23 15.83
C GLN A 248 -17.24 23.99 15.51
N LEU A 249 -17.56 23.16 16.53
CA LEU A 249 -18.41 21.99 16.36
C LEU A 249 -19.82 22.38 15.93
N LYS A 250 -20.36 23.49 16.45
CA LYS A 250 -21.66 24.01 16.01
C LYS A 250 -21.64 24.42 14.53
N ILE A 251 -20.63 25.18 14.12
CA ILE A 251 -20.46 25.59 12.72
C ILE A 251 -20.36 24.36 11.81
N ASN A 252 -19.61 23.35 12.22
CA ASN A 252 -19.46 22.10 11.46
C ASN A 252 -20.78 21.32 11.38
N ALA A 253 -21.54 21.24 12.47
CA ALA A 253 -22.84 20.58 12.51
C ALA A 253 -23.85 21.28 11.58
N GLU A 254 -23.92 22.62 11.62
CA GLU A 254 -24.77 23.40 10.72
C GLU A 254 -24.37 23.22 9.26
N ALA A 255 -23.07 23.19 8.96
CA ALA A 255 -22.58 22.94 7.62
C ALA A 255 -22.98 21.55 7.11
N ARG A 256 -22.93 20.52 7.95
CA ARG A 256 -23.37 19.16 7.61
C ARG A 256 -24.88 19.10 7.33
N GLU A 257 -25.70 19.76 8.15
CA GLU A 257 -27.15 19.80 7.94
C GLU A 257 -27.53 20.58 6.68
N ARG A 258 -26.88 21.72 6.40
CA ARG A 258 -27.08 22.44 5.14
C ARG A 258 -26.70 21.58 3.93
N ALA A 259 -25.59 20.85 4.01
CA ALA A 259 -25.17 19.94 2.94
C ALA A 259 -26.18 18.80 2.71
N LYS A 260 -26.79 18.25 3.77
CA LYS A 260 -27.86 17.24 3.64
C LYS A 260 -29.12 17.81 3.01
N GLN A 261 -29.58 18.98 3.46
CA GLN A 261 -30.76 19.63 2.91
C GLN A 261 -30.56 19.99 1.43
N GLU A 262 -29.38 20.47 1.07
CA GLU A 262 -29.06 20.76 -0.34
C GLU A 262 -29.00 19.48 -1.18
N ALA A 263 -28.42 18.40 -0.65
CA ALA A 263 -28.41 17.10 -1.34
C ALA A 263 -29.82 16.54 -1.53
N GLU A 264 -30.70 16.66 -0.53
CA GLU A 264 -32.10 16.23 -0.62
C GLU A 264 -32.90 17.09 -1.60
N ALA A 265 -32.75 18.42 -1.55
CA ALA A 265 -33.38 19.33 -2.50
C ALA A 265 -32.95 19.04 -3.94
N ARG A 266 -31.66 18.78 -4.17
CA ARG A 266 -31.14 18.34 -5.47
C ARG A 266 -31.77 17.02 -5.92
N ARG A 267 -31.96 16.07 -5.01
CA ARG A 267 -32.58 14.77 -5.32
C ARG A 267 -34.05 14.93 -5.71
N ILE A 268 -34.80 15.77 -5.00
CA ILE A 268 -36.21 16.09 -5.31
C ILE A 268 -36.31 16.80 -6.67
N GLU A 269 -35.44 17.77 -6.94
CA GLU A 269 -35.43 18.48 -8.21
C GLU A 269 -35.10 17.55 -9.38
N GLN A 270 -34.11 16.66 -9.22
CA GLN A 270 -33.81 15.62 -10.21
C GLN A 270 -35.01 14.70 -10.46
N GLU A 271 -35.73 14.28 -9.42
CA GLU A 271 -36.93 13.44 -9.56
C GLU A 271 -38.06 14.19 -10.29
N ARG A 272 -38.25 15.49 -10.01
CA ARG A 272 -39.22 16.35 -10.72
C ARG A 272 -38.85 16.50 -12.19
N GLN A 273 -37.59 16.78 -12.50
CA GLN A 273 -37.13 16.91 -13.88
C GLN A 273 -37.28 15.59 -14.65
N ALA A 274 -36.99 14.46 -14.01
CA ALA A 274 -37.23 13.14 -14.60
C ALA A 274 -38.71 12.92 -14.93
N LYS A 275 -39.63 13.25 -14.01
CA LYS A 275 -41.09 13.17 -14.25
C LYS A 275 -41.56 14.07 -15.38
N ILE A 276 -41.07 15.31 -15.45
CA ILE A 276 -41.41 16.24 -16.55
C ILE A 276 -40.88 15.70 -17.89
N ALA A 277 -39.64 15.18 -17.92
CA ALA A 277 -39.07 14.59 -19.12
C ALA A 277 -39.81 13.32 -19.56
N GLU A 278 -40.36 12.55 -18.62
CA GLU A 278 -41.19 11.38 -18.91
C GLU A 278 -42.57 11.78 -19.44
N GLN A 279 -43.22 12.78 -18.83
CA GLN A 279 -44.47 13.35 -19.34
C GLN A 279 -44.31 13.92 -20.77
N LYS A 280 -43.25 14.69 -21.02
CA LYS A 280 -42.95 15.20 -22.36
C LYS A 280 -42.76 14.07 -23.38
N ARG A 281 -42.09 12.99 -22.99
CA ARG A 281 -41.94 11.80 -23.85
C ARG A 281 -43.29 11.13 -24.13
N GLN A 282 -44.16 11.02 -23.14
CA GLN A 282 -45.50 10.47 -23.32
C GLN A 282 -46.38 11.37 -24.21
N GLU A 283 -46.34 12.70 -24.02
CA GLU A 283 -47.05 13.66 -24.86
C GLU A 283 -46.54 13.63 -26.32
N GLU A 284 -45.23 13.55 -26.52
CA GLU A 284 -44.63 13.45 -27.85
C GLU A 284 -45.05 12.16 -28.56
N LEU A 285 -45.03 11.02 -27.86
CA LEU A 285 -45.54 9.74 -28.36
C LEU A 285 -47.04 9.82 -28.71
N ALA A 286 -47.86 10.44 -27.86
CA ALA A 286 -49.29 10.63 -28.14
C ALA A 286 -49.52 11.52 -29.37
N ARG A 287 -48.72 12.58 -29.54
CA ARG A 287 -48.80 13.47 -30.70
C ARG A 287 -48.43 12.77 -32.00
N ILE A 288 -47.43 11.89 -31.97
CA ILE A 288 -47.06 11.05 -33.12
C ILE A 288 -48.21 10.11 -33.49
N GLN A 289 -48.82 9.44 -32.50
CA GLN A 289 -49.97 8.55 -32.73
C GLN A 289 -51.20 9.28 -33.31
N GLU A 290 -51.47 10.50 -32.85
CA GLU A 290 -52.58 11.31 -33.38
C GLU A 290 -52.29 11.80 -34.81
N GLN A 291 -51.04 12.18 -35.10
CA GLN A 291 -50.62 12.51 -36.48
C GLN A 291 -50.75 11.31 -37.42
N GLU A 292 -50.39 10.10 -36.98
CA GLU A 292 -50.60 8.87 -37.75
C GLU A 292 -52.08 8.58 -38.00
N ARG A 293 -52.95 8.76 -36.99
CA ARG A 293 -54.41 8.61 -37.15
C ARG A 293 -54.98 9.59 -38.15
N GLN A 294 -54.61 10.86 -38.07
CA GLN A 294 -55.08 11.87 -39.03
C GLN A 294 -54.54 11.62 -40.44
N ALA A 295 -53.28 11.19 -40.57
CA ALA A 295 -52.72 10.80 -41.86
C ALA A 295 -53.48 9.61 -42.47
N LYS A 296 -53.85 8.63 -41.64
CA LYS A 296 -54.67 7.48 -42.06
C LYS A 296 -56.08 7.91 -42.51
N LEU A 297 -56.76 8.74 -41.72
CA LEU A 297 -58.08 9.29 -42.09
C LEU A 297 -58.04 10.12 -43.39
N LYS A 298 -56.97 10.90 -43.61
CA LYS A 298 -56.79 11.64 -44.87
C LYS A 298 -56.59 10.71 -46.06
N ARG A 299 -55.76 9.66 -45.92
CA ARG A 299 -55.59 8.63 -46.94
C ARG A 299 -56.92 7.93 -47.27
N ASP A 300 -57.69 7.59 -46.25
CA ASP A 300 -59.00 6.94 -46.42
C ASP A 300 -60.01 7.90 -47.10
N ALA A 301 -60.02 9.19 -46.74
CA ALA A 301 -60.86 10.20 -47.38
C ALA A 301 -60.45 10.51 -48.83
N GLU A 302 -59.15 10.53 -49.13
CA GLU A 302 -58.62 10.66 -50.49
C GLU A 302 -59.00 9.45 -51.35
N ALA A 303 -58.93 8.23 -50.79
CA ALA A 303 -59.40 7.02 -51.47
C ALA A 303 -60.90 7.05 -51.76
N ILE A 304 -61.73 7.54 -50.83
CA ILE A 304 -63.18 7.72 -51.04
C ILE A 304 -63.45 8.78 -52.13
N LYS A 305 -62.75 9.92 -52.11
CA LYS A 305 -62.88 10.96 -53.15
C LYS A 305 -62.46 10.46 -54.53
N GLN A 306 -61.38 9.69 -54.63
CA GLN A 306 -60.96 9.07 -55.89
C GLN A 306 -62.00 8.06 -56.38
N ALA A 307 -62.60 7.27 -55.49
CA ALA A 307 -63.69 6.36 -55.84
C ALA A 307 -64.96 7.10 -56.31
N GLU A 308 -65.31 8.24 -55.71
CA GLU A 308 -66.43 9.07 -56.17
C GLU A 308 -66.16 9.79 -57.50
N GLN A 309 -64.94 10.28 -57.73
CA GLN A 309 -64.55 10.84 -59.03
C GLN A 309 -64.62 9.78 -60.12
N GLN A 310 -64.14 8.56 -59.86
CA GLN A 310 -64.28 7.45 -60.79
C GLN A 310 -65.75 7.10 -61.05
N ARG A 311 -66.64 7.14 -60.04
CA ARG A 311 -68.09 6.95 -60.26
C ARG A 311 -68.71 8.04 -61.13
N LYS A 312 -68.35 9.32 -60.92
CA LYS A 312 -68.85 10.44 -61.74
C LYS A 312 -68.32 10.42 -63.17
N GLU A 313 -67.05 10.08 -63.39
CA GLU A 313 -66.49 9.89 -64.73
C GLU A 313 -67.13 8.71 -65.48
N LEU A 314 -67.49 7.64 -64.77
CA LEU A 314 -68.29 6.53 -65.31
C LEU A 314 -69.71 6.97 -65.70
N GLU A 315 -70.33 7.86 -64.92
CA GLU A 315 -71.68 8.39 -65.16
C GLU A 315 -71.73 9.40 -66.32
N GLU A 316 -70.70 10.25 -66.48
CA GLU A 316 -70.56 11.16 -67.62
C GLU A 316 -70.19 10.43 -68.92
N ARG A 317 -69.35 9.38 -68.86
CA ARG A 317 -69.11 8.48 -69.99
C ARG A 317 -70.37 7.75 -70.44
N SER A 318 -71.24 7.38 -69.49
CA SER A 318 -72.55 6.76 -69.78
C SER A 318 -73.50 7.73 -70.51
N ARG A 319 -73.53 9.02 -70.12
CA ARG A 319 -74.37 10.04 -70.79
C ARG A 319 -73.85 10.44 -72.17
N GLN A 320 -72.54 10.54 -72.37
CA GLN A 320 -71.94 10.82 -73.69
C GLN A 320 -72.11 9.64 -74.66
N MET A 321 -72.12 8.40 -74.16
CA MET A 321 -72.41 7.21 -74.96
C MET A 321 -73.88 7.15 -75.45
N ALA A 322 -74.83 7.67 -74.68
CA ALA A 322 -76.25 7.71 -75.04
C ALA A 322 -76.61 8.74 -76.15
N GLU A 323 -75.86 9.85 -76.28
CA GLU A 323 -76.02 10.81 -77.38
C GLU A 323 -75.31 10.34 -78.68
N LEU A 324 -74.17 9.65 -78.56
CA LEU A 324 -73.44 9.03 -79.67
C LEU A 324 -74.12 7.75 -80.23
N GLU A 325 -75.09 7.17 -79.51
CA GLU A 325 -75.89 6.02 -79.98
C GLU A 325 -77.02 6.41 -80.95
N ARG A 326 -77.63 7.60 -80.81
CA ARG A 326 -78.68 8.09 -81.73
C ARG A 326 -78.17 8.51 -83.12
N GLN A 327 -76.89 8.88 -83.23
CA GLN A 327 -76.26 9.23 -84.52
C GLN A 327 -75.51 8.06 -85.18
N ARG A 328 -75.22 6.96 -84.46
CA ARG A 328 -74.63 5.73 -85.03
C ARG A 328 -75.64 4.72 -85.59
N GLN A 329 -76.92 4.83 -85.22
CA GLN A 329 -78.00 3.93 -85.68
C GLN A 329 -78.38 4.08 -87.18
N ALA A 330 -77.77 5.00 -87.93
CA ALA A 330 -77.96 5.14 -89.38
C ALA A 330 -76.74 4.70 -90.23
N GLN A 331 -75.61 4.30 -89.63
CA GLN A 331 -74.38 3.96 -90.37
C GLN A 331 -73.65 2.67 -89.96
N TYR A 332 -74.20 1.85 -89.07
CA TYR A 332 -73.64 0.53 -88.72
C TYR A 332 -74.61 -0.63 -89.03
N ALA A 333 -75.26 -0.56 -90.20
CA ALA A 333 -75.82 -1.70 -90.92
C ALA A 333 -74.74 -2.58 -91.61
N ALA A 334 -73.51 -2.52 -91.11
CA ALA A 334 -72.41 -3.41 -91.48
C ALA A 334 -71.50 -3.56 -90.27
N PHE A 335 -71.10 -4.81 -89.99
CA PHE A 335 -70.12 -5.23 -88.98
C PHE A 335 -70.67 -5.66 -87.61
N GLY A 336 -71.20 -6.89 -87.57
CA GLY A 336 -70.51 -7.97 -86.85
C GLY A 336 -70.76 -8.12 -85.35
N GLY A 337 -72.02 -8.32 -84.95
CA GLY A 337 -72.34 -9.02 -83.71
C GLY A 337 -72.44 -10.53 -83.98
N GLN A 338 -71.41 -11.30 -83.58
CA GLN A 338 -71.32 -12.76 -83.69
C GLN A 338 -69.92 -13.13 -83.13
N TYR A 339 -69.65 -13.98 -82.15
CA TYR A 339 -70.25 -15.20 -81.64
C TYR A 339 -69.89 -15.35 -80.16
N LYS A 340 -70.88 -15.58 -79.29
CA LYS A 340 -70.67 -16.16 -77.95
C LYS A 340 -71.53 -17.41 -77.83
N THR A 341 -71.33 -18.33 -78.76
CA THR A 341 -71.87 -19.69 -78.77
C THR A 341 -71.11 -20.42 -79.86
N ILE A 342 -70.71 -21.66 -79.58
CA ILE A 342 -69.73 -22.50 -80.31
C ILE A 342 -68.29 -22.19 -79.87
N PHE A 343 -67.51 -23.25 -79.55
CA PHE A 343 -66.05 -23.25 -79.27
C PHE A 343 -65.54 -23.05 -77.83
N ARG A 344 -66.20 -23.65 -76.81
CA ARG A 344 -65.69 -23.65 -75.43
C ARG A 344 -65.30 -25.01 -74.85
N GLU A 345 -65.31 -26.09 -75.64
CA GLU A 345 -65.23 -27.44 -75.05
C GLU A 345 -63.87 -28.13 -75.17
N SER A 346 -62.96 -27.69 -76.04
CA SER A 346 -61.72 -28.46 -76.31
C SER A 346 -60.45 -27.93 -75.65
N PHE A 347 -60.26 -26.60 -75.55
CA PHE A 347 -59.01 -25.99 -75.02
C PHE A 347 -59.26 -24.70 -74.19
N PRO A 348 -60.06 -24.74 -73.10
CA PRO A 348 -60.44 -23.56 -72.32
C PRO A 348 -59.27 -22.78 -71.65
N GLN A 349 -58.22 -23.45 -71.17
CA GLN A 349 -57.12 -22.78 -70.45
C GLN A 349 -56.24 -21.97 -71.41
N PHE A 350 -55.97 -22.52 -72.60
CA PHE A 350 -55.20 -21.84 -73.64
C PHE A 350 -55.94 -20.63 -74.19
N ILE A 351 -57.27 -20.70 -74.28
CA ILE A 351 -58.08 -19.54 -74.71
C ILE A 351 -58.02 -18.41 -73.70
N GLU A 352 -58.09 -18.71 -72.41
CA GLU A 352 -57.91 -17.70 -71.37
C GLU A 352 -56.50 -17.09 -71.38
N TYR A 353 -55.48 -17.91 -71.66
CA TYR A 353 -54.11 -17.44 -71.89
C TYR A 353 -54.01 -16.47 -73.08
N LEU A 354 -54.66 -16.76 -74.21
CA LEU A 354 -54.70 -15.87 -75.37
C LEU A 354 -55.40 -14.54 -75.06
N PHE A 355 -56.55 -14.57 -74.37
CA PHE A 355 -57.29 -13.35 -74.03
C PHE A 355 -56.55 -12.45 -73.02
N ASN A 356 -55.81 -13.05 -72.09
CA ASN A 356 -55.02 -12.29 -71.10
C ASN A 356 -53.73 -11.69 -71.68
N ASN A 357 -53.34 -12.05 -72.90
CA ASN A 357 -52.16 -11.49 -73.57
C ASN A 357 -52.57 -10.45 -74.62
N PRO A 358 -52.28 -9.14 -74.42
CA PRO A 358 -52.66 -8.09 -75.37
C PRO A 358 -52.10 -8.29 -76.78
N ASN A 359 -50.95 -8.99 -76.89
CA ASN A 359 -50.28 -9.23 -78.17
C ASN A 359 -51.03 -10.23 -79.07
N TYR A 360 -52.05 -10.93 -78.56
CA TYR A 360 -52.80 -11.96 -79.29
C TYR A 360 -54.28 -11.61 -79.50
N HIS A 361 -54.70 -10.38 -79.19
CA HIS A 361 -56.11 -9.94 -79.28
C HIS A 361 -56.67 -9.99 -80.71
N ASP A 362 -55.82 -9.88 -81.74
CA ASP A 362 -56.20 -9.94 -83.15
C ASP A 362 -55.90 -11.30 -83.82
N VAL A 363 -55.68 -12.37 -83.04
CA VAL A 363 -55.34 -13.72 -83.56
C VAL A 363 -56.37 -14.25 -84.58
N HIS A 364 -57.64 -13.86 -84.47
CA HIS A 364 -58.72 -14.28 -85.38
C HIS A 364 -58.66 -13.57 -86.76
N SER A 365 -57.96 -12.44 -86.88
CA SER A 365 -57.97 -11.61 -88.09
C SER A 365 -56.58 -11.33 -88.70
N SER A 366 -55.49 -11.51 -87.94
CA SER A 366 -54.11 -11.27 -88.40
C SER A 366 -53.37 -12.58 -88.66
N PRO A 367 -53.00 -12.90 -89.92
CA PRO A 367 -52.17 -14.07 -90.24
C PRO A 367 -50.80 -14.05 -89.52
N GLN A 368 -50.23 -12.86 -89.29
CA GLN A 368 -48.97 -12.68 -88.56
C GLN A 368 -49.13 -13.03 -87.08
N THR A 369 -50.26 -12.65 -86.46
CA THR A 369 -50.57 -13.02 -85.08
C THR A 369 -50.86 -14.53 -84.97
N LYS A 370 -51.60 -15.13 -85.92
CA LYS A 370 -51.77 -16.59 -85.99
C LYS A 370 -50.45 -17.34 -86.05
N ALA A 371 -49.56 -16.92 -86.94
CA ALA A 371 -48.23 -17.52 -87.07
C ALA A 371 -47.41 -17.40 -85.77
N SER A 372 -47.53 -16.26 -85.07
CA SER A 372 -46.86 -16.02 -83.78
C SER A 372 -47.42 -16.90 -82.66
N VAL A 373 -48.74 -17.09 -82.62
CA VAL A 373 -49.39 -17.97 -81.64
C VAL A 373 -49.05 -19.43 -81.91
N ILE A 374 -49.05 -19.86 -83.17
CA ILE A 374 -48.65 -21.23 -83.55
C ILE A 374 -47.18 -21.48 -83.19
N TYR A 375 -46.30 -20.51 -83.45
CA TYR A 375 -44.90 -20.61 -83.02
C TYR A 375 -44.77 -20.75 -81.51
N ASP A 376 -45.54 -19.97 -80.75
CA ASP A 376 -45.51 -20.05 -79.29
C ASP A 376 -46.11 -21.36 -78.76
N ILE A 377 -47.16 -21.91 -79.42
CA ILE A 377 -47.69 -23.24 -79.13
C ILE A 377 -46.57 -24.28 -79.25
N MET A 378 -45.89 -24.32 -80.39
CA MET A 378 -44.82 -25.30 -80.64
C MET A 378 -43.67 -25.16 -79.61
N ARG A 379 -43.36 -23.93 -79.19
CA ARG A 379 -42.34 -23.68 -78.15
C ARG A 379 -42.80 -24.10 -76.76
N GLN A 380 -44.09 -23.98 -76.46
CA GLN A 380 -44.64 -24.31 -75.15
C GLN A 380 -44.81 -25.82 -74.93
N VAL A 381 -44.95 -26.63 -75.98
CA VAL A 381 -45.05 -28.11 -75.88
C VAL A 381 -43.82 -28.73 -75.19
N GLU A 382 -42.64 -28.15 -75.40
CA GLU A 382 -41.40 -28.66 -74.79
C GLU A 382 -41.32 -28.34 -73.28
N ARG A 383 -42.07 -27.35 -72.79
CA ARG A 383 -42.02 -26.87 -71.40
C ARG A 383 -43.03 -27.62 -70.51
N PRO A 384 -42.60 -28.27 -69.42
CA PRO A 384 -43.49 -29.11 -68.59
C PRO A 384 -44.63 -28.34 -67.88
N ASP A 385 -44.45 -27.05 -67.57
CA ASP A 385 -45.43 -26.23 -66.82
C ASP A 385 -46.24 -25.26 -67.70
N SER A 386 -46.18 -25.38 -69.02
CA SER A 386 -46.90 -24.47 -69.91
C SER A 386 -48.39 -24.76 -69.98
N VAL A 387 -49.19 -23.76 -70.38
CA VAL A 387 -50.64 -23.92 -70.57
C VAL A 387 -50.91 -24.95 -71.66
N VAL A 388 -50.13 -24.93 -72.75
CA VAL A 388 -50.23 -25.92 -73.84
C VAL A 388 -49.93 -27.34 -73.35
N THR A 389 -48.89 -27.54 -72.55
CA THR A 389 -48.55 -28.87 -72.02
C THR A 389 -49.59 -29.38 -71.05
N ARG A 390 -50.16 -28.51 -70.20
CA ARG A 390 -51.22 -28.88 -69.27
C ARG A 390 -52.49 -29.31 -69.97
N GLU A 391 -52.79 -28.70 -71.12
CA GLU A 391 -54.05 -28.94 -71.83
C GLU A 391 -53.97 -30.07 -72.86
N THR A 392 -52.80 -30.24 -73.49
CA THR A 392 -52.58 -31.29 -74.51
C THR A 392 -51.90 -32.54 -73.95
N ALA A 393 -51.35 -32.50 -72.73
CA ALA A 393 -50.54 -33.56 -72.12
C ALA A 393 -49.35 -34.03 -72.99
N LYS A 394 -48.86 -33.17 -73.90
CA LYS A 394 -47.83 -33.48 -74.91
C LYS A 394 -48.23 -34.52 -75.95
N ASP A 395 -49.53 -34.81 -76.11
CA ASP A 395 -50.02 -35.64 -77.21
C ASP A 395 -49.87 -34.89 -78.55
N PRO A 396 -49.05 -35.38 -79.50
CA PRO A 396 -48.81 -34.71 -80.77
C PRO A 396 -50.09 -34.43 -81.57
N GLN A 397 -51.09 -35.31 -81.48
CA GLN A 397 -52.33 -35.13 -82.23
C GLN A 397 -53.15 -33.96 -81.67
N ARG A 398 -53.22 -33.84 -80.34
CA ARG A 398 -53.91 -32.72 -79.68
C ARG A 398 -53.19 -31.40 -79.83
N VAL A 399 -51.86 -31.42 -79.91
CA VAL A 399 -51.07 -30.23 -80.25
C VAL A 399 -51.39 -29.76 -81.67
N LEU A 400 -51.47 -30.68 -82.64
CA LEU A 400 -51.86 -30.35 -84.01
C LEU A 400 -53.31 -29.87 -84.09
N ASP A 401 -54.22 -30.44 -83.30
CA ASP A 401 -55.61 -29.97 -83.21
C ASP A 401 -55.69 -28.55 -82.63
N LEU A 402 -54.83 -28.21 -81.67
CA LEU A 402 -54.74 -26.85 -81.13
C LEU A 402 -54.16 -25.86 -82.15
N VAL A 403 -53.13 -26.25 -82.91
CA VAL A 403 -52.59 -25.44 -84.00
C VAL A 403 -53.65 -25.22 -85.09
N ARG A 404 -54.39 -26.28 -85.44
CA ARG A 404 -55.48 -26.22 -86.40
C ARG A 404 -56.62 -25.32 -85.90
N TYR A 405 -56.94 -25.41 -84.62
CA TYR A 405 -57.90 -24.52 -83.96
C TYR A 405 -57.52 -23.04 -84.14
N ILE A 406 -56.24 -22.68 -84.06
CA ILE A 406 -55.77 -21.29 -84.29
C ILE A 406 -55.74 -20.90 -85.78
N LEU A 407 -55.49 -21.85 -86.68
CA LEU A 407 -55.57 -21.59 -88.11
C LEU A 407 -57.02 -21.33 -88.55
N ASP A 408 -57.96 -22.12 -88.02
CA ASP A 408 -59.38 -22.12 -88.39
C ASP A 408 -60.22 -21.06 -87.65
N ALA A 409 -59.76 -20.53 -86.51
CA ALA A 409 -60.37 -19.42 -85.77
C ALA A 409 -60.14 -18.07 -86.46
#